data_AF-A0A371KZD3-F1
#
_entry.id   AF-A0A371KZD3-F1
#
_cell.length_a   1.000
_cell.length_b   1.000
_cell.length_c   1.000
_cell.angle_alpha   90.00
_cell.angle_beta   90.00
_cell.angle_gamma   90.00
#
_symmetry.space_group_name_H-M   'P 1'
#
loop_
_entity.id
_entity.type
_entity.pdbx_description
1 polymer ?
#
loop_
_entity_poly.entity_id
_entity_poly.type
_entity_poly.pdbx_seq_one_letter_code
_entity_poly.pdbx_strand_id
1 'polypeptide(L)'
;MSYNNLDTLLAFLREDLEPGQDRIYYAKNISNRTDIDGKEVGYWFSRAVGLYPQWDSVEFDGLEVERYRPETKATRWRVTRLEEEVRLVADGGVRWLDLTGFQQQLVKAVIEFENEERESPYGVQVKRSLSEWYGHEVTNAQIYPNIDDLVEMDVLDREPLDRRTNAVQSTPLARQMLAGEAEHMAHVAGLELTEAVADGGEER
;
A
#
# COMPACT_ATOMS: atom_id res chain seq x y z
N MET A 1 22.72 -18.71 1.48
CA MET A 1 22.99 -18.19 2.84
C MET A 1 22.95 -16.65 2.91
N SER A 2 22.13 -15.95 2.10
CA SER A 2 22.11 -14.47 2.11
C SER A 2 20.79 -13.92 1.54
N TYR A 3 19.66 -14.31 2.14
CA TYR A 3 18.44 -13.50 2.10
C TYR A 3 18.22 -12.79 3.46
N ASN A 4 18.83 -13.31 4.54
CA ASN A 4 18.70 -12.78 5.91
C ASN A 4 19.46 -11.45 6.17
N ASN A 5 20.58 -11.21 5.47
CA ASN A 5 21.47 -10.08 5.81
C ASN A 5 20.97 -8.73 5.25
N LEU A 6 20.25 -8.72 4.13
CA LEU A 6 19.57 -7.53 3.63
C LEU A 6 18.43 -7.14 4.59
N ASP A 7 17.59 -8.10 4.96
CA ASP A 7 16.48 -7.85 5.90
C ASP A 7 16.99 -7.35 7.24
N THR A 8 18.06 -7.94 7.76
CA THR A 8 18.72 -7.50 8.99
C THR A 8 19.27 -6.07 8.85
N LEU A 9 19.85 -5.72 7.69
CA LEU A 9 20.33 -4.36 7.43
C LEU A 9 19.17 -3.36 7.39
N LEU A 10 18.09 -3.69 6.67
CA LEU A 10 16.92 -2.82 6.53
C LEU A 10 16.20 -2.63 7.88
N ALA A 11 16.04 -3.70 8.66
CA ALA A 11 15.47 -3.64 10.01
C ALA A 11 16.31 -2.73 10.91
N PHE A 12 17.63 -2.92 10.93
CA PHE A 12 18.54 -2.07 11.70
C PHE A 12 18.43 -0.58 11.31
N LEU A 13 18.40 -0.27 10.01
CA LEU A 13 18.32 1.12 9.54
C LEU A 13 16.98 1.77 9.91
N ARG A 14 15.88 1.02 9.84
CA ARG A 14 14.54 1.49 10.22
C ARG A 14 14.43 1.70 11.73
N GLU A 15 15.07 0.86 12.54
CA GLU A 15 15.11 1.04 14.00
C GLU A 15 15.99 2.22 14.42
N ASP A 16 17.09 2.48 13.70
CA ASP A 16 18.07 3.52 14.07
C ASP A 16 17.67 4.94 13.63
N LEU A 17 16.65 5.07 12.77
CA LEU A 17 16.14 6.32 12.23
C LEU A 17 14.67 6.51 12.56
N GLU A 18 14.29 7.71 13.01
CA GLU A 18 12.89 8.14 13.04
C GLU A 18 12.41 8.52 11.63
N PRO A 19 11.10 8.41 11.31
CA PRO A 19 10.57 8.89 10.04
C PRO A 19 10.94 10.38 9.81
N GLY A 20 11.42 10.71 8.62
CA GLY A 20 11.93 12.04 8.25
C GLY A 20 13.37 12.33 8.63
N GLN A 21 14.01 11.43 9.39
CA GLN A 21 15.38 11.61 9.85
C GLN A 21 16.40 11.10 8.81
N ASP A 22 17.45 11.87 8.57
CA ASP A 22 18.65 11.41 7.88
C ASP A 22 19.83 11.18 8.84
N ARG A 23 20.68 10.19 8.50
CA ARG A 23 21.94 9.96 9.21
C ARG A 23 23.02 9.44 8.26
N ILE A 24 24.27 9.74 8.62
CA ILE A 24 25.45 9.25 7.89
C ILE A 24 25.94 7.93 8.50
N TYR A 25 25.96 6.89 7.69
CA TYR A 25 26.48 5.57 8.02
C TYR A 25 27.80 5.29 7.32
N TYR A 26 28.60 4.44 7.95
CA TYR A 26 29.77 3.80 7.37
C TYR A 26 29.68 2.30 7.66
N ALA A 27 30.14 1.47 6.74
CA ALA A 27 30.00 0.02 6.84
C ALA A 27 30.48 -0.54 8.20
N LYS A 28 31.59 0.02 8.73
CA LYS A 28 32.12 -0.34 10.05
C LYS A 28 31.22 0.02 11.22
N ASN A 29 30.44 1.11 11.14
CA ASN A 29 29.48 1.46 12.19
C ASN A 29 28.39 0.41 12.30
N ILE A 30 27.87 -0.02 11.14
CA ILE A 30 26.78 -0.98 11.05
C ILE A 30 27.27 -2.37 11.46
N SER A 31 28.42 -2.82 10.93
CA SER A 31 28.98 -4.13 11.28
C SER A 31 29.37 -4.28 12.76
N ASN A 32 29.53 -3.17 13.49
CA ASN A 32 29.78 -3.22 14.94
C ASN A 32 28.49 -3.33 15.76
N ARG A 33 27.34 -3.05 15.14
CA ARG A 33 26.01 -2.99 15.77
C ARG A 33 25.08 -4.09 15.26
N THR A 34 25.51 -4.83 14.25
CA THR A 34 24.79 -5.96 13.63
C THR A 34 25.78 -7.11 13.38
N ASP A 35 25.27 -8.30 13.10
CA ASP A 35 26.10 -9.46 12.73
C ASP A 35 26.51 -9.46 11.24
N ILE A 36 26.40 -8.32 10.55
CA ILE A 36 26.67 -8.20 9.11
C ILE A 36 28.12 -7.78 8.89
N ASP A 37 28.85 -8.48 8.02
CA ASP A 37 30.21 -8.07 7.66
C ASP A 37 30.22 -6.72 6.93
N GLY A 38 31.23 -5.89 7.21
CA GLY A 38 31.34 -4.56 6.59
C GLY A 38 31.42 -4.58 5.06
N LYS A 39 31.97 -5.64 4.45
CA LYS A 39 31.95 -5.77 2.98
C LYS A 39 30.55 -6.03 2.46
N GLU A 40 29.75 -6.80 3.20
CA GLU A 40 28.37 -7.10 2.84
C GLU A 40 27.48 -5.86 3.02
N VAL A 41 27.68 -5.07 4.09
CA VAL A 41 27.03 -3.75 4.23
C VAL A 41 27.36 -2.84 3.04
N GLY A 42 28.65 -2.76 2.67
CA GLY A 42 29.07 -1.96 1.51
C GLY A 42 28.52 -2.47 0.18
N TYR A 43 28.36 -3.79 0.04
CA TYR A 43 27.76 -4.43 -1.12
C TYR A 43 26.30 -4.00 -1.29
N TRP A 44 25.49 -4.12 -0.24
CA TRP A 44 24.06 -3.76 -0.28
C TRP A 44 23.84 -2.29 -0.59
N PHE A 45 24.56 -1.37 0.05
CA PHE A 45 24.44 0.06 -0.27
C PHE A 45 24.89 0.40 -1.69
N SER A 46 25.91 -0.30 -2.21
CA SER A 46 26.35 -0.09 -3.60
C SER A 46 25.27 -0.50 -4.61
N ARG A 47 24.50 -1.56 -4.32
CA ARG A 47 23.33 -1.94 -5.13
C ARG A 47 22.15 -0.99 -4.93
N ALA A 48 21.96 -0.47 -3.73
CA ALA A 48 20.90 0.50 -3.44
C ALA A 48 21.01 1.75 -4.32
N VAL A 49 22.23 2.26 -4.49
CA VAL A 49 22.47 3.47 -5.29
C VAL A 49 22.80 3.18 -6.76
N GLY A 50 22.74 1.91 -7.19
CA GLY A 50 23.13 1.51 -8.55
C GLY A 50 24.59 1.86 -8.92
N LEU A 51 25.53 1.81 -7.95
CA LEU A 51 26.91 2.28 -8.15
C LEU A 51 27.67 1.51 -9.23
N TYR A 52 27.30 0.25 -9.42
CA TYR A 52 27.92 -0.67 -10.37
C TYR A 52 26.84 -1.16 -11.34
N PRO A 53 26.79 -0.63 -12.58
CA PRO A 53 25.75 -0.97 -13.55
C PRO A 53 25.65 -2.47 -13.88
N GLN A 54 26.71 -3.23 -13.62
CA GLN A 54 26.75 -4.67 -13.79
C GLN A 54 26.08 -5.48 -12.65
N TRP A 55 25.64 -4.82 -11.57
CA TRP A 55 24.94 -5.45 -10.45
C TRP A 55 23.46 -5.09 -10.48
N ASP A 56 22.60 -6.05 -10.13
CA ASP A 56 21.18 -5.77 -9.97
C ASP A 56 20.97 -4.79 -8.82
N SER A 57 20.30 -3.68 -9.12
CA SER A 57 19.90 -2.71 -8.10
C SER A 57 18.95 -3.33 -7.10
N VAL A 58 18.98 -2.84 -5.86
CA VAL A 58 18.00 -3.25 -4.84
C VAL A 58 17.36 -2.05 -4.20
N GLU A 59 16.05 -2.12 -4.08
CA GLU A 59 15.26 -1.12 -3.39
C GLU A 59 15.36 -1.30 -1.87
N PHE A 60 15.57 -0.20 -1.16
CA PHE A 60 15.51 -0.17 0.30
C PHE A 60 14.15 0.40 0.68
N ASP A 61 13.13 -0.46 0.76
CA ASP A 61 11.75 0.01 0.95
C ASP A 61 11.62 0.95 2.19
N GLY A 62 11.02 2.13 1.97
CA GLY A 62 10.87 3.17 2.99
C GLY A 62 12.15 3.89 3.43
N LEU A 63 13.28 3.67 2.74
CA LEU A 63 14.57 4.32 3.00
C LEU A 63 15.17 4.86 1.70
N GLU A 64 15.56 6.13 1.71
CA GLU A 64 16.38 6.69 0.64
C GLU A 64 17.86 6.56 0.99
N VAL A 65 18.69 6.17 0.01
CA VAL A 65 20.13 5.99 0.19
C VAL A 65 20.88 6.79 -0.87
N GLU A 66 21.89 7.55 -0.45
CA GLU A 66 22.83 8.21 -1.35
C GLU A 66 24.29 8.14 -0.85
N ARG A 67 25.24 8.36 -1.76
CA ARG A 67 26.65 8.49 -1.38
C ARG A 67 26.90 9.86 -0.75
N TYR A 68 27.36 9.86 0.50
CA TYR A 68 27.75 11.09 1.18
C TYR A 68 29.21 11.44 0.91
N ARG A 69 29.43 12.64 0.34
CA ARG A 69 30.76 13.16 -0.04
C ARG A 69 31.60 12.17 -0.87
N PRO A 70 31.11 11.77 -2.05
CA PRO A 70 31.77 10.77 -2.90
C PRO A 70 33.15 11.21 -3.40
N GLU A 71 33.47 12.50 -3.35
CA GLU A 71 34.78 13.08 -3.67
C GLU A 71 35.89 12.69 -2.68
N THR A 72 35.52 12.20 -1.50
CA THR A 72 36.50 11.75 -0.49
C THR A 72 36.80 10.25 -0.62
N LYS A 73 37.99 9.83 -0.16
CA LYS A 73 38.38 8.40 -0.14
C LYS A 73 37.54 7.52 0.78
N ALA A 74 36.76 8.11 1.68
CA ALA A 74 36.02 7.37 2.68
C ALA A 74 34.57 7.15 2.22
N THR A 75 34.19 5.89 2.08
CA THR A 75 32.83 5.49 1.71
C THR A 75 31.86 5.74 2.86
N ARG A 76 30.93 6.66 2.64
CA ARG A 76 29.87 7.03 3.59
C ARG A 76 28.55 7.07 2.84
N TRP A 77 27.49 6.71 3.54
CA TRP A 77 26.14 6.61 3.01
C TRP A 77 25.26 7.54 3.83
N ARG A 78 24.57 8.48 3.18
CA ARG A 78 23.43 9.14 3.83
C ARG A 78 22.24 8.22 3.62
N VAL A 79 21.58 7.88 4.72
CA VAL A 79 20.32 7.15 4.69
C VAL A 79 19.27 8.03 5.34
N THR A 80 18.18 8.25 4.62
CA THR A 80 17.00 8.97 5.10
C THR A 80 15.89 7.96 5.30
N ARG A 81 15.32 7.89 6.50
CA ARG A 81 14.05 7.19 6.67
C ARG A 81 12.98 8.14 6.20
N LEU A 82 12.27 7.77 5.15
CA LEU A 82 11.21 8.60 4.61
C LEU A 82 10.14 8.77 5.70
N GLU A 83 9.61 9.99 5.86
CA GLU A 83 8.40 10.15 6.68
C GLU A 83 7.36 9.19 6.11
N GLU A 84 6.70 8.40 6.96
CA GLU A 84 5.37 7.92 6.58
C GLU A 84 4.42 9.12 6.61
N GLU A 85 4.68 10.13 5.77
CA GLU A 85 3.59 10.79 5.11
C GLU A 85 2.83 9.68 4.39
N VAL A 86 1.50 9.69 4.51
CA VAL A 86 0.60 8.84 3.72
C VAL A 86 1.27 8.49 2.41
N ARG A 87 1.71 7.23 2.30
CA ARG A 87 2.61 6.77 1.26
C ARG A 87 1.89 7.05 -0.04
N LEU A 88 2.23 8.14 -0.72
CA LEU A 88 1.96 8.26 -2.14
C LEU A 88 2.77 7.13 -2.76
N VAL A 89 2.08 6.02 -3.01
CA VAL A 89 2.55 4.95 -3.87
C VAL A 89 3.07 5.64 -5.13
N ALA A 90 4.18 5.17 -5.68
CA ALA A 90 4.97 5.88 -6.70
C ALA A 90 4.25 6.17 -8.05
N ASP A 91 2.93 5.99 -8.11
CA ASP A 91 1.99 6.34 -9.18
C ASP A 91 0.88 7.33 -8.76
N GLY A 92 0.79 7.73 -7.48
CA GLY A 92 -0.29 8.58 -6.94
C GLY A 92 -1.51 7.82 -6.38
N GLY A 93 -1.42 6.51 -6.15
CA GLY A 93 -2.57 5.70 -5.69
C GLY A 93 -2.95 5.83 -4.20
N VAL A 94 -4.24 5.65 -3.92
CA VAL A 94 -4.87 5.58 -2.57
C VAL A 94 -4.80 4.14 -2.03
N ARG A 95 -4.43 3.95 -0.75
CA ARG A 95 -4.39 2.61 -0.11
C ARG A 95 -5.62 2.38 0.76
N TRP A 96 -5.94 1.10 1.02
CA TRP A 96 -7.12 0.73 1.82
C TRP A 96 -7.15 1.39 3.21
N LEU A 97 -5.99 1.48 3.86
CA LEU A 97 -5.83 2.07 5.19
C LEU A 97 -5.93 3.61 5.18
N ASP A 98 -5.83 4.25 4.02
CA ASP A 98 -6.00 5.71 3.88
C ASP A 98 -7.50 6.09 3.88
N LEU A 99 -8.39 5.11 3.66
CA LEU A 99 -9.84 5.28 3.76
C LEU A 99 -10.29 5.25 5.22
N THR A 100 -11.24 6.12 5.59
CA THR A 100 -11.92 6.02 6.88
C THR A 100 -12.68 4.70 6.99
N GLY A 101 -12.93 4.25 8.22
CA GLY A 101 -13.71 3.02 8.44
C GLY A 101 -15.09 3.04 7.76
N PHE A 102 -15.73 4.21 7.66
CA PHE A 102 -17.00 4.34 6.95
C PHE A 102 -16.84 4.23 5.43
N GLN A 103 -15.82 4.88 4.85
CA GLN A 103 -15.49 4.77 3.42
C GLN A 103 -15.14 3.34 3.02
N GLN A 104 -14.39 2.62 3.86
CA GLN A 104 -14.10 1.20 3.66
C GLN A 104 -15.38 0.35 3.57
N GLN A 105 -16.33 0.53 4.49
CA GLN A 105 -17.61 -0.19 4.42
C GLN A 105 -18.43 0.23 3.19
N LEU A 106 -18.36 1.50 2.79
CA LEU A 106 -19.03 1.99 1.59
C LEU A 106 -18.49 1.31 0.32
N VAL A 107 -17.17 1.24 0.16
CA VAL A 107 -16.52 0.53 -0.96
C VAL A 107 -16.92 -0.95 -0.98
N LYS A 108 -16.96 -1.62 0.19
CA LYS A 108 -17.45 -3.01 0.30
C LYS A 108 -18.89 -3.13 -0.18
N ALA A 109 -19.78 -2.26 0.29
CA ALA A 109 -21.20 -2.28 -0.07
C ALA A 109 -21.41 -2.09 -1.57
N VAL A 110 -20.61 -1.23 -2.23
CA VAL A 110 -20.67 -1.06 -3.69
C VAL A 110 -20.21 -2.33 -4.41
N ILE A 111 -19.04 -2.88 -4.06
CA ILE A 111 -18.49 -4.07 -4.73
C ILE A 111 -19.36 -5.31 -4.51
N GLU A 112 -19.88 -5.49 -3.29
CA GLU A 112 -20.77 -6.60 -2.95
C GLU A 112 -22.05 -6.54 -3.79
N PHE A 113 -22.68 -5.37 -3.86
CA PHE A 113 -23.86 -5.16 -4.71
C PHE A 113 -23.56 -5.46 -6.19
N GLU A 114 -22.45 -4.96 -6.73
CA GLU A 114 -22.05 -5.24 -8.12
C GLU A 114 -21.82 -6.73 -8.38
N ASN A 115 -21.26 -7.46 -7.41
CA ASN A 115 -21.03 -8.89 -7.53
C ASN A 115 -22.34 -9.69 -7.48
N GLU A 116 -23.31 -9.27 -6.66
CA GLU A 116 -24.61 -9.94 -6.50
C GLU A 116 -25.57 -9.64 -7.65
N GLU A 117 -25.76 -8.36 -7.97
CA GLU A 117 -26.80 -7.89 -8.89
C GLU A 117 -26.28 -7.71 -10.33
N ARG A 118 -24.96 -7.76 -10.54
CA ARG A 118 -24.29 -7.50 -11.83
C ARG A 118 -24.62 -6.12 -12.43
N GLU A 119 -24.94 -5.15 -11.57
CA GLU A 119 -25.16 -3.75 -11.92
C GLU A 119 -24.60 -2.82 -10.82
N SER A 120 -24.34 -1.56 -11.15
CA SER A 120 -23.81 -0.57 -10.20
C SER A 120 -24.93 0.02 -9.32
N PRO A 121 -24.76 0.10 -7.99
CA PRO A 121 -25.78 0.65 -7.12
C PRO A 121 -25.89 2.18 -7.20
N TYR A 122 -27.05 2.71 -6.87
CA TYR A 122 -27.24 4.11 -6.52
C TYR A 122 -26.90 4.35 -5.06
N GLY A 123 -26.57 5.60 -4.71
CA GLY A 123 -26.30 5.99 -3.32
C GLY A 123 -27.42 5.62 -2.33
N VAL A 124 -28.68 5.52 -2.79
CA VAL A 124 -29.81 5.07 -1.96
C VAL A 124 -29.77 3.57 -1.66
N GLN A 125 -29.31 2.73 -2.61
CA GLN A 125 -29.11 1.30 -2.38
C GLN A 125 -27.93 1.07 -1.44
N VAL A 126 -26.80 1.75 -1.67
CA VAL A 126 -25.63 1.70 -0.77
C VAL A 126 -26.01 2.12 0.65
N LYS A 127 -26.76 3.22 0.80
CA LYS A 127 -27.31 3.66 2.09
C LYS A 127 -28.12 2.57 2.79
N ARG A 128 -28.97 1.86 2.03
CA ARG A 128 -29.81 0.80 2.56
C ARG A 128 -28.96 -0.36 3.06
N SER A 129 -28.03 -0.87 2.26
CA SER A 129 -27.13 -1.96 2.66
C SER A 129 -26.34 -1.61 3.92
N LEU A 130 -25.75 -0.41 3.97
CA LEU A 130 -25.01 0.05 5.15
C LEU A 130 -25.89 0.21 6.40
N SER A 131 -27.14 0.68 6.24
CA SER A 131 -28.08 0.79 7.36
C SER A 131 -28.46 -0.57 7.92
N GLU A 132 -28.62 -1.56 7.04
CA GLU A 132 -28.88 -2.94 7.41
C GLU A 132 -27.67 -3.54 8.13
N TRP A 133 -26.44 -3.34 7.64
CA TRP A 133 -25.20 -3.83 8.27
C TRP A 133 -24.96 -3.23 9.66
N TYR A 134 -25.16 -1.92 9.82
CA TYR A 134 -24.93 -1.25 11.09
C TYR A 134 -26.09 -1.37 12.10
N GLY A 135 -27.24 -1.91 11.68
CA GLY A 135 -28.44 -2.02 12.51
C GLY A 135 -29.05 -0.66 12.91
N HIS A 136 -28.69 0.42 12.22
CA HIS A 136 -29.24 1.76 12.43
C HIS A 136 -29.24 2.55 11.13
N GLU A 137 -30.07 3.60 11.07
CA GLU A 137 -30.18 4.42 9.86
C GLU A 137 -28.88 5.18 9.59
N VAL A 138 -28.28 4.92 8.43
CA VAL A 138 -27.24 5.76 7.85
C VAL A 138 -27.90 6.91 7.11
N THR A 139 -27.44 8.15 7.32
CA THR A 139 -28.07 9.34 6.74
C THR A 139 -27.45 9.75 5.40
N ASN A 140 -28.16 10.56 4.61
CA ASN A 140 -27.62 11.13 3.37
C ASN A 140 -26.39 12.02 3.63
N ALA A 141 -26.34 12.70 4.78
CA ALA A 141 -25.21 13.52 5.20
C ALA A 141 -23.94 12.71 5.49
N GLN A 142 -24.08 11.40 5.76
CA GLN A 142 -22.95 10.48 5.85
C GLN A 142 -22.60 9.90 4.47
N ILE A 143 -23.59 9.57 3.64
CA ILE A 143 -23.35 8.88 2.36
C ILE A 143 -22.68 9.79 1.33
N TYR A 144 -23.31 10.90 0.96
CA TYR A 144 -22.90 11.64 -0.24
C TYR A 144 -21.52 12.28 -0.13
N PRO A 145 -21.14 12.92 1.00
CA PRO A 145 -19.78 13.44 1.14
C PRO A 145 -18.73 12.34 1.02
N ASN A 146 -18.97 11.16 1.61
CA ASN A 146 -18.02 10.05 1.50
C ASN A 146 -17.96 9.48 0.08
N ILE A 147 -19.05 9.48 -0.68
CA ILE A 147 -19.01 9.12 -2.11
C ILE A 147 -18.25 10.19 -2.90
N ASP A 148 -18.48 11.48 -2.62
CA ASP A 148 -17.76 12.58 -3.29
C ASP A 148 -16.24 12.43 -3.07
N ASP A 149 -15.81 12.24 -1.81
CA ASP A 149 -14.40 12.02 -1.46
C ASP A 149 -13.81 10.80 -2.18
N LEU A 150 -14.52 9.67 -2.17
CA LEU A 150 -14.06 8.45 -2.83
C LEU A 150 -13.97 8.57 -4.36
N VAL A 151 -14.78 9.43 -4.96
CA VAL A 151 -14.70 9.76 -6.39
C VAL A 151 -13.53 10.68 -6.69
N GLU A 152 -13.28 11.69 -5.84
CA GLU A 152 -12.09 12.53 -5.96
C GLU A 152 -10.78 11.74 -5.82
N MET A 153 -10.85 10.64 -5.07
CA MET A 153 -9.76 9.68 -4.85
C MET A 153 -9.61 8.61 -5.96
N ASP A 154 -10.42 8.63 -7.02
CA ASP A 154 -10.49 7.58 -8.07
C ASP A 154 -10.75 6.16 -7.52
N VAL A 155 -11.30 6.04 -6.31
CA VAL A 155 -11.68 4.75 -5.70
C VAL A 155 -13.07 4.34 -6.21
N LEU A 156 -13.97 5.29 -6.37
CA LEU A 156 -15.28 5.08 -6.98
C LEU A 156 -15.46 5.97 -8.20
N ASP A 157 -16.31 5.56 -9.12
CA ASP A 157 -16.73 6.35 -10.27
C ASP A 157 -18.22 6.69 -10.20
N ARG A 158 -18.62 7.72 -10.94
CA ARG A 158 -20.03 8.08 -11.14
C ARG A 158 -20.41 7.96 -12.60
N GLU A 159 -21.41 7.13 -12.86
CA GLU A 159 -22.05 7.10 -14.17
C GLU A 159 -23.40 7.86 -14.10
N PRO A 160 -23.57 8.94 -14.87
CA PRO A 160 -24.84 9.65 -14.92
C PRO A 160 -25.87 8.84 -15.70
N LEU A 161 -26.87 8.30 -14.99
CA LEU A 161 -28.01 7.63 -15.61
C LEU A 161 -29.07 8.66 -16.06
N ASP A 162 -29.30 9.70 -15.25
CA ASP A 162 -30.17 10.83 -15.57
C ASP A 162 -29.70 12.13 -14.89
N ARG A 163 -30.53 13.18 -14.90
CA ARG A 163 -30.16 14.51 -14.34
C ARG A 163 -30.06 14.56 -12.82
N ARG A 164 -30.40 13.49 -12.08
CA ARG A 164 -30.48 13.46 -10.61
C ARG A 164 -29.94 12.18 -9.98
N THR A 165 -29.79 11.11 -10.74
CA THR A 165 -29.41 9.79 -10.24
C THR A 165 -28.10 9.38 -10.90
N ASN A 166 -27.04 9.36 -10.10
CA ASN A 166 -25.75 8.81 -10.52
C ASN A 166 -25.60 7.42 -9.91
N ALA A 167 -25.32 6.43 -10.76
CA ALA A 167 -24.82 5.15 -10.30
C ALA A 167 -23.42 5.36 -9.73
N VAL A 168 -23.07 4.56 -8.73
CA VAL A 168 -21.77 4.56 -8.07
C VAL A 168 -21.11 3.25 -8.41
N GLN A 169 -19.95 3.31 -9.05
CA GLN A 169 -19.27 2.13 -9.54
C GLN A 169 -17.90 1.97 -8.86
N SER A 170 -17.49 0.73 -8.58
CA SER A 170 -16.12 0.45 -8.14
C SER A 170 -15.13 0.59 -9.29
N THR A 171 -14.01 1.27 -9.04
CA THR A 171 -12.90 1.31 -10.00
C THR A 171 -12.04 0.04 -9.87
N PRO A 172 -11.17 -0.26 -10.86
CA PRO A 172 -10.19 -1.33 -10.72
C PRO A 172 -9.31 -1.18 -9.47
N LEU A 173 -8.99 0.08 -9.10
CA LEU A 173 -8.24 0.41 -7.89
C LEU A 173 -8.98 -0.05 -6.63
N ALA A 174 -10.27 0.27 -6.48
CA ALA A 174 -11.06 -0.19 -5.33
C ALA A 174 -11.08 -1.71 -5.18
N ARG A 175 -11.24 -2.44 -6.29
CA ARG A 175 -11.25 -3.91 -6.29
C ARG A 175 -9.90 -4.48 -5.90
N GLN A 176 -8.81 -3.90 -6.40
CA GLN A 176 -7.45 -4.31 -6.03
C GLN A 176 -7.17 -4.03 -4.54
N MET A 177 -7.56 -2.85 -4.04
CA MET A 177 -7.41 -2.49 -2.63
C MET A 177 -8.17 -3.44 -1.70
N LEU A 178 -9.41 -3.78 -2.05
CA LEU A 178 -10.23 -4.71 -1.27
C LEU A 178 -9.63 -6.12 -1.27
N ALA A 179 -9.11 -6.59 -2.41
CA ALA A 179 -8.46 -7.89 -2.52
C ALA A 179 -7.20 -7.95 -1.64
N GLY A 180 -6.33 -6.93 -1.72
CA GLY A 180 -5.13 -6.85 -0.89
C GLY A 180 -5.46 -6.78 0.61
N GLU A 181 -6.51 -6.05 0.99
CA GLU A 181 -6.98 -6.06 2.38
C GLU A 181 -7.52 -7.43 2.80
N ALA A 182 -8.26 -8.12 1.93
CA ALA A 182 -8.76 -9.46 2.25
C ALA A 182 -7.60 -10.45 2.47
N GLU A 183 -6.56 -10.39 1.64
CA GLU A 183 -5.32 -11.15 1.81
C GLU A 183 -4.61 -10.82 3.13
N HIS A 184 -4.47 -9.53 3.43
CA HIS A 184 -3.87 -9.07 4.67
C HIS A 184 -4.67 -9.55 5.89
N MET A 185 -6.00 -9.42 5.87
CA MET A 185 -6.89 -9.86 6.94
C MET A 185 -6.86 -11.38 7.13
N ALA A 186 -6.79 -12.15 6.04
CA ALA A 186 -6.62 -13.60 6.12
C ALA A 186 -5.29 -13.96 6.78
N HIS A 187 -4.20 -13.32 6.35
CA HIS A 187 -2.88 -13.50 6.96
C HIS A 187 -2.89 -13.17 8.47
N VAL A 188 -3.46 -12.03 8.86
CA VAL A 188 -3.60 -11.62 10.26
C VAL A 188 -4.44 -12.62 11.06
N ALA A 189 -5.45 -13.22 10.45
CA ALA A 189 -6.26 -14.27 11.06
C ALA A 189 -5.58 -15.66 11.10
N GLY A 190 -4.38 -15.81 10.52
CA GLY A 190 -3.69 -17.09 10.37
C GLY A 190 -4.34 -18.03 9.36
N LEU A 191 -5.07 -17.48 8.39
CA LEU A 191 -5.73 -18.21 7.31
C LEU A 191 -4.86 -18.14 6.05
N GLU A 192 -4.61 -19.29 5.45
CA GLU A 192 -4.03 -19.39 4.11
C GLU A 192 -5.16 -19.21 3.08
N LEU A 193 -5.12 -18.13 2.31
CA LEU A 193 -5.95 -18.03 1.12
C LEU A 193 -5.29 -18.88 0.04
N THR A 194 -5.78 -20.12 -0.12
CA THR A 194 -5.51 -20.85 -1.36
C THR A 194 -6.17 -20.07 -2.48
N GLU A 195 -5.41 -19.65 -3.50
CA GLU A 195 -5.98 -19.09 -4.73
C GLU A 195 -7.15 -19.97 -5.14
N ALA A 196 -8.36 -19.40 -5.11
CA ALA A 196 -9.49 -20.04 -5.74
C ALA A 196 -9.11 -20.15 -7.22
N VAL A 197 -8.73 -21.35 -7.65
CA VAL A 197 -8.69 -21.70 -9.06
C VAL A 197 -10.05 -21.30 -9.58
N ALA A 198 -10.10 -20.22 -10.36
CA ALA A 198 -11.29 -19.87 -11.08
C ALA A 198 -11.59 -21.09 -11.97
N ASP A 199 -12.53 -21.92 -11.52
CA ASP A 199 -13.14 -22.97 -12.33
C ASP A 199 -13.82 -22.21 -13.47
N GLY A 200 -13.05 -21.99 -14.52
CA GLY A 200 -13.52 -21.44 -15.77
C GLY A 200 -14.62 -22.35 -16.23
N GLY A 201 -15.86 -21.88 -16.10
CA GLY A 201 -17.02 -22.55 -16.62
C GLY A 201 -16.83 -22.76 -18.12
N GLU A 202 -16.46 -23.98 -18.51
CA GLU A 202 -16.84 -24.51 -19.80
C GLU A 202 -18.34 -24.79 -19.76
N GLU A 203 -19.14 -23.81 -20.18
CA GLU A 203 -20.48 -24.09 -20.68
C GLU A 203 -20.46 -24.11 -22.23
N ARG A 204 -20.32 -25.34 -22.73
CA ARG A 204 -20.93 -25.94 -23.94
C ARG A 204 -20.60 -25.42 -25.33
#